data_AF-A0A7C8I9Y6-F1
#
_entry.id   AF-A0A7C8I9Y6-F1
#
_cell.length_a   1.000
_cell.length_b   1.000
_cell.length_c   1.000
_cell.angle_alpha   90.00
_cell.angle_beta   90.00
_cell.angle_gamma   90.00
#
_symmetry.space_group_name_H-M   'P 1'
#
loop_
_entity.id
_entity.type
_entity.pdbx_description
1 polymer ?
#
loop_
_entity_poly.entity_id
_entity_poly.type
_entity_poly.pdbx_seq_one_letter_code
_entity_poly.pdbx_strand_id
1 'polypeptide(L)'
;MAPGRRDSHAPHNKPYTPQRSASAASTPGPPRGLPATPFSTPGPAPNSAAPPVAHPSTGTGTGPSPSHVLHPAYALPPTIPSPYTGSLNTSLSTILAFNASYPALEAITRPLCQPPSPSTDWPTLLMAVHERAEQEGEPLLGRALLEEVLFLVTRVLLPEQVAQNRALLGRLYSEKRNLGVRMLLRYDLQREARKDANGKALLVWGNTTTPSVVNPYFFVPPQSPPRPPTLSPYTRPLFHPAVLATLIANPVGLPTQHVAAKLRHHVSGLDDYLLLSDADVAAFSTGRLLVMIASVVLQWQALRENTEVLAVMESHGWEELGGKAEDCEWMGD
;
A
#
# COMPACT_ATOMS: atom_id res chain seq x y z
N MET A 1 74.13 37.16 13.23
CA MET A 1 74.45 36.33 14.41
C MET A 1 73.50 35.13 14.39
N ALA A 2 74.05 33.93 14.52
CA ALA A 2 73.43 32.61 14.22
C ALA A 2 72.45 32.13 15.32
N PRO A 3 71.91 30.88 15.36
CA PRO A 3 71.88 29.76 14.38
C PRO A 3 70.53 28.98 14.33
N GLY A 4 70.45 27.90 13.52
CA GLY A 4 69.69 26.70 13.92
C GLY A 4 68.95 25.93 12.82
N ARG A 5 69.63 25.03 12.09
CA ARG A 5 69.02 23.97 11.28
C ARG A 5 69.26 22.62 11.97
N ARG A 6 68.19 21.84 12.18
CA ARG A 6 68.25 20.41 12.58
C ARG A 6 67.45 19.59 11.58
N ASP A 7 68.08 18.53 11.10
CA ASP A 7 67.50 17.43 10.35
C ASP A 7 66.69 16.53 11.29
N SER A 8 65.62 15.90 10.78
CA SER A 8 64.99 14.76 11.43
C SER A 8 64.40 13.79 10.41
N HIS A 9 64.80 12.54 10.60
CA HIS A 9 64.60 11.35 9.80
C HIS A 9 63.13 10.93 9.63
N ALA A 10 62.83 10.34 8.46
CA ALA A 10 61.66 9.51 8.22
C ALA A 10 62.06 8.02 8.26
N PRO A 11 61.23 7.13 8.84
CA PRO A 11 61.36 5.70 8.61
C PRO A 11 60.23 5.12 7.76
N HIS A 12 60.65 4.21 6.87
CA HIS A 12 59.88 3.22 6.12
C HIS A 12 58.84 2.47 6.95
N ASN A 13 57.69 2.16 6.33
CA ASN A 13 56.95 0.93 6.63
C ASN A 13 56.35 0.32 5.36
N LYS A 14 56.51 -1.01 5.26
CA LYS A 14 56.20 -1.89 4.12
C LYS A 14 54.69 -2.25 4.06
N PRO A 15 54.17 -2.66 2.89
CA PRO A 15 52.79 -3.13 2.75
C PRO A 15 52.58 -4.55 3.28
N TYR A 16 51.44 -4.78 3.94
CA TYR A 16 50.98 -6.08 4.42
C TYR A 16 50.09 -6.75 3.38
N THR A 17 50.40 -8.00 3.04
CA THR A 17 49.59 -8.89 2.20
C THR A 17 49.22 -10.09 3.07
N PRO A 18 47.94 -10.48 3.19
CA PRO A 18 47.60 -11.81 3.65
C PRO A 18 47.21 -12.72 2.49
N GLN A 19 47.84 -13.88 2.55
CA GLN A 19 47.91 -14.96 1.60
C GLN A 19 46.69 -15.89 1.72
N ARG A 20 46.27 -16.41 0.58
CA ARG A 20 45.24 -17.43 0.39
C ARG A 20 45.81 -18.81 0.76
N SER A 21 45.06 -19.59 1.54
CA SER A 21 45.26 -21.05 1.67
C SER A 21 43.91 -21.75 1.62
N ALA A 22 43.77 -22.66 0.67
CA ALA A 22 42.65 -23.57 0.51
C ALA A 22 42.83 -24.80 1.41
N SER A 23 41.74 -25.37 1.92
CA SER A 23 41.42 -26.80 1.80
C SER A 23 40.12 -27.19 2.50
N ALA A 24 39.49 -28.21 1.91
CA ALA A 24 38.61 -29.23 2.48
C ALA A 24 37.10 -29.05 2.28
N ALA A 25 36.58 -30.00 1.50
CA ALA A 25 35.19 -30.32 1.27
C ALA A 25 34.48 -30.68 2.58
N SER A 26 33.25 -30.19 2.73
CA SER A 26 32.26 -30.72 3.66
C SER A 26 30.87 -30.48 3.07
N THR A 27 30.13 -31.57 2.97
CA THR A 27 28.77 -31.75 2.48
C THR A 27 27.77 -30.77 3.14
N PRO A 28 26.74 -30.26 2.43
CA PRO A 28 25.71 -29.44 3.05
C PRO A 28 24.76 -30.31 3.87
N GLY A 29 24.74 -30.07 5.19
CA GLY A 29 23.65 -30.50 6.06
C GLY A 29 22.43 -29.57 5.91
N PRO A 30 21.21 -30.05 6.18
CA PRO A 30 19.99 -29.25 6.07
C PRO A 30 19.93 -28.15 7.15
N PRO A 31 19.39 -26.95 6.84
CA PRO A 31 19.25 -25.90 7.84
C PRO A 31 18.15 -26.22 8.86
N ARG A 32 18.62 -26.34 10.10
CA ARG A 32 18.01 -25.97 11.39
C ARG A 32 16.63 -25.31 11.34
N GLY A 33 15.73 -25.90 12.12
CA GLY A 33 14.42 -25.36 12.50
C GLY A 33 14.50 -24.00 13.19
N LEU A 34 13.41 -23.26 12.99
CA LEU A 34 13.15 -21.96 13.57
C LEU A 34 12.84 -22.09 15.08
N PRO A 35 13.24 -21.11 15.90
CA PRO A 35 12.92 -21.08 17.32
C PRO A 35 11.44 -20.73 17.54
N ALA A 36 10.74 -21.61 18.26
CA ALA A 36 9.42 -21.33 18.81
C ALA A 36 9.53 -20.22 19.87
N THR A 37 8.86 -19.10 19.64
CA THR A 37 8.62 -18.09 20.68
C THR A 37 7.36 -18.46 21.47
N PRO A 38 7.43 -18.62 22.81
CA PRO A 38 6.26 -18.83 23.63
C PRO A 38 5.66 -17.47 24.04
N PHE A 39 4.53 -17.09 23.48
CA PHE A 39 3.68 -16.05 24.07
C PHE A 39 2.59 -16.73 24.91
N SER A 40 2.82 -16.76 26.21
CA SER A 40 1.86 -17.16 27.23
C SER A 40 0.77 -16.10 27.36
N THR A 41 -0.47 -16.50 27.08
CA THR A 41 -1.71 -15.82 27.47
C THR A 41 -1.96 -16.01 28.97
N PRO A 42 -2.32 -14.97 29.74
CA PRO A 42 -3.02 -15.15 31.00
C PRO A 42 -4.54 -15.07 30.76
N GLY A 43 -5.23 -16.15 31.14
CA GLY A 43 -6.69 -16.23 31.17
C GLY A 43 -7.32 -15.36 32.28
N PRO A 44 -8.66 -15.25 32.28
CA PRO A 44 -9.40 -14.30 33.11
C PRO A 44 -9.66 -14.85 34.51
N ALA A 45 -9.58 -13.98 35.53
CA ALA A 45 -10.09 -14.26 36.87
C ALA A 45 -11.47 -13.60 37.06
N PRO A 46 -12.42 -14.27 37.74
CA PRO A 46 -13.75 -13.74 38.02
C PRO A 46 -13.72 -12.90 39.30
N ASN A 47 -14.47 -11.81 39.35
CA ASN A 47 -14.86 -11.23 40.64
C ASN A 47 -16.25 -10.61 40.58
N SER A 48 -17.14 -11.23 41.35
CA SER A 48 -18.42 -10.71 41.82
C SER A 48 -18.20 -9.49 42.72
N ALA A 49 -18.94 -8.40 42.46
CA ALA A 49 -19.38 -7.47 43.49
C ALA A 49 -20.64 -6.73 43.03
N ALA A 50 -21.65 -6.72 43.90
CA ALA A 50 -22.97 -6.11 43.74
C ALA A 50 -22.93 -4.56 43.87
N PRO A 51 -24.04 -3.84 43.59
CA PRO A 51 -24.03 -2.44 43.14
C PRO A 51 -24.15 -1.42 44.28
N PRO A 52 -23.83 -0.14 44.01
CA PRO A 52 -24.41 0.97 44.76
C PRO A 52 -25.18 1.96 43.87
N VAL A 53 -26.42 2.19 44.28
CA VAL A 53 -27.11 3.47 44.53
C VAL A 53 -27.04 4.57 43.45
N ALA A 54 -28.22 4.88 42.93
CA ALA A 54 -28.52 6.00 42.05
C ALA A 54 -28.35 7.37 42.73
N HIS A 55 -27.74 8.31 42.02
CA HIS A 55 -27.88 9.75 42.23
C HIS A 55 -28.37 10.42 40.94
N PRO A 56 -29.26 11.43 41.02
CA PRO A 56 -29.76 12.15 39.86
C PRO A 56 -28.74 13.19 39.41
N SER A 57 -28.14 12.99 38.24
CA SER A 57 -27.31 14.02 37.59
C SER A 57 -28.14 14.79 36.59
N THR A 58 -28.41 16.03 36.96
CA THR A 58 -29.04 17.07 36.14
C THR A 58 -28.02 17.61 35.13
N GLY A 59 -28.31 17.47 33.83
CA GLY A 59 -27.94 18.41 32.77
C GLY A 59 -26.47 18.57 32.38
N THR A 60 -26.10 18.05 31.22
CA THR A 60 -25.38 18.83 30.20
C THR A 60 -25.56 18.16 28.84
N GLY A 61 -25.98 18.94 27.85
CA GLY A 61 -26.40 18.46 26.54
C GLY A 61 -25.34 17.62 25.85
N THR A 62 -25.73 16.39 25.50
CA THR A 62 -25.11 15.61 24.44
C THR A 62 -25.24 16.39 23.14
N GLY A 63 -24.18 17.10 22.75
CA GLY A 63 -24.00 17.46 21.35
C GLY A 63 -24.08 16.17 20.50
N PRO A 64 -24.62 16.24 19.28
CA PRO A 64 -24.72 15.05 18.42
C PRO A 64 -23.31 14.45 18.29
N SER A 65 -23.14 13.22 18.77
CA SER A 65 -21.96 12.42 18.42
C SER A 65 -21.80 12.51 16.90
N PRO A 66 -20.60 12.78 16.37
CA PRO A 66 -20.38 12.85 14.94
C PRO A 66 -20.83 11.51 14.37
N SER A 67 -21.96 11.54 13.67
CA SER A 67 -22.40 10.41 12.87
C SER A 67 -21.27 10.19 11.90
N HIS A 68 -20.61 9.03 11.93
CA HIS A 68 -19.57 8.68 10.97
C HIS A 68 -20.22 8.51 9.60
N VAL A 69 -20.48 9.65 8.94
CA VAL A 69 -20.96 9.71 7.56
C VAL A 69 -19.83 9.18 6.68
N LEU A 70 -20.08 8.06 6.01
CA LEU A 70 -19.15 7.50 5.02
C LEU A 70 -18.85 8.57 3.95
N HIS A 71 -17.61 8.59 3.48
CA HIS A 71 -17.21 9.53 2.43
C HIS A 71 -18.12 9.37 1.19
N PRO A 72 -18.62 10.47 0.57
CA PRO A 72 -19.55 10.38 -0.57
C PRO A 72 -19.03 9.55 -1.75
N ALA A 73 -17.71 9.40 -1.89
CA ALA A 73 -17.09 8.57 -2.93
C ALA A 73 -17.53 7.10 -2.88
N TYR A 74 -17.96 6.59 -1.71
CA TYR A 74 -18.50 5.23 -1.58
C TYR A 74 -19.87 5.05 -2.26
N ALA A 75 -20.59 6.14 -2.49
CA ALA A 75 -21.89 6.11 -3.15
C ALA A 75 -21.79 6.21 -4.68
N LEU A 76 -20.60 6.49 -5.22
CA LEU A 76 -20.40 6.61 -6.66
C LEU A 76 -20.54 5.25 -7.36
N PRO A 77 -21.03 5.22 -8.61
CA PRO A 77 -21.05 3.98 -9.38
C PRO A 77 -19.62 3.52 -9.72
N PRO A 78 -19.36 2.21 -9.80
CA PRO A 78 -18.06 1.69 -10.22
C PRO A 78 -17.85 1.93 -11.72
N THR A 79 -16.59 2.08 -12.12
CA THR A 79 -16.21 2.20 -13.53
C THR A 79 -16.20 0.83 -14.18
N ILE A 80 -16.91 0.66 -15.29
CA ILE A 80 -16.99 -0.60 -16.03
C ILE A 80 -16.65 -0.34 -17.51
N PRO A 81 -15.58 -0.96 -18.06
CA PRO A 81 -14.62 -1.82 -17.36
C PRO A 81 -13.77 -1.04 -16.34
N SER A 82 -13.15 -1.75 -15.39
CA SER A 82 -12.16 -1.14 -14.48
C SER A 82 -11.03 -0.51 -15.28
N PRO A 83 -10.58 0.71 -14.96
CA PRO A 83 -9.41 1.32 -15.59
C PRO A 83 -8.10 0.69 -15.11
N TYR A 84 -8.16 -0.07 -14.01
CA TYR A 84 -7.01 -0.77 -13.43
C TYR A 84 -6.94 -2.18 -13.95
N THR A 85 -5.79 -2.54 -14.51
CA THR A 85 -5.53 -3.89 -15.03
C THR A 85 -5.33 -4.90 -13.91
N GLY A 86 -4.85 -4.45 -12.75
CA GLY A 86 -4.48 -5.30 -11.63
C GLY A 86 -3.17 -6.03 -11.89
N SER A 87 -2.14 -5.33 -12.38
CA SER A 87 -0.84 -5.97 -12.65
C SER A 87 0.38 -5.12 -12.29
N LEU A 88 1.36 -5.75 -11.64
CA LEU A 88 2.64 -5.11 -11.31
C LEU A 88 3.36 -4.58 -12.57
N ASN A 89 3.28 -5.30 -13.69
CA ASN A 89 3.90 -4.87 -14.95
C ASN A 89 3.34 -3.53 -15.44
N THR A 90 2.04 -3.29 -15.27
CA THR A 90 1.40 -2.01 -15.62
C THR A 90 1.87 -0.89 -14.69
N SER A 91 1.97 -1.16 -13.39
CA SER A 91 2.57 -0.23 -12.42
C SER A 91 4.02 0.14 -12.79
N LEU A 92 4.87 -0.84 -13.08
CA LEU A 92 6.28 -0.62 -13.45
C LEU A 92 6.40 0.15 -14.77
N SER A 93 5.60 -0.21 -15.78
CA SER A 93 5.58 0.50 -17.06
C SER A 93 5.14 1.96 -16.88
N THR A 94 4.19 2.20 -15.98
CA THR A 94 3.73 3.56 -15.64
C THR A 94 4.84 4.36 -14.96
N ILE A 95 5.57 3.77 -14.00
CA ILE A 95 6.70 4.44 -13.33
C ILE A 95 7.78 4.83 -14.36
N LEU A 96 8.07 3.95 -15.33
CA LEU A 96 9.04 4.22 -16.38
C LEU A 96 8.58 5.35 -17.32
N ALA A 97 7.31 5.35 -17.74
CA ALA A 97 6.73 6.43 -18.56
C ALA A 97 6.69 7.77 -17.80
N PHE A 98 6.40 7.72 -16.50
CA PHE A 98 6.44 8.87 -15.60
C PHE A 98 7.86 9.41 -15.48
N ASN A 99 8.87 8.56 -15.30
CA ASN A 99 10.27 8.97 -15.25
C ASN A 99 10.73 9.63 -16.56
N ALA A 100 10.29 9.12 -17.71
CA ALA A 100 10.58 9.72 -19.01
C ALA A 100 10.00 11.14 -19.13
N SER A 101 8.85 11.40 -18.49
CA SER A 101 8.21 12.72 -18.45
C SER A 101 8.83 13.65 -17.41
N TYR A 102 9.38 13.10 -16.32
CA TYR A 102 9.97 13.84 -15.21
C TYR A 102 11.36 13.29 -14.82
N PRO A 103 12.42 13.52 -15.63
CA PRO A 103 13.75 12.98 -15.36
C PRO A 103 14.36 13.43 -14.03
N ALA A 104 13.94 14.59 -13.50
CA ALA A 104 14.35 15.08 -12.18
C ALA A 104 13.94 14.13 -11.03
N LEU A 105 12.96 13.26 -11.26
CA LEU A 105 12.45 12.29 -10.29
C LEU A 105 13.13 10.92 -10.38
N GLU A 106 14.20 10.77 -11.17
CA GLU A 106 14.90 9.49 -11.36
C GLU A 106 15.35 8.84 -10.05
N ALA A 107 15.79 9.66 -9.08
CA ALA A 107 16.22 9.19 -7.76
C ALA A 107 15.09 8.52 -6.96
N ILE A 108 13.82 8.84 -7.25
CA ILE A 108 12.62 8.28 -6.62
C ILE A 108 12.06 7.13 -7.46
N THR A 109 11.93 7.32 -8.78
CA THR A 109 11.33 6.32 -9.68
C THR A 109 12.17 5.05 -9.78
N ARG A 110 13.51 5.17 -9.75
CA ARG A 110 14.40 4.01 -9.81
C ARG A 110 14.19 3.05 -8.64
N PRO A 111 14.20 3.48 -7.35
CA PRO A 111 13.81 2.62 -6.24
C PRO A 111 12.39 2.05 -6.34
N LEU A 112 11.41 2.83 -6.83
CA LEU A 112 10.04 2.32 -7.01
C LEU A 112 9.96 1.14 -8.00
N CYS A 113 10.84 1.09 -9.00
CA CYS A 113 10.92 -0.03 -9.94
C CYS A 113 11.55 -1.30 -9.36
N GLN A 114 12.34 -1.19 -8.28
CA GLN A 114 12.99 -2.33 -7.65
C GLN A 114 12.05 -3.07 -6.70
N PRO A 115 12.34 -4.33 -6.32
CA PRO A 115 11.65 -4.97 -5.20
C PRO A 115 11.64 -4.05 -3.96
N PRO A 116 10.54 -4.04 -3.18
CA PRO A 116 10.46 -3.29 -1.94
C PRO A 116 11.67 -3.51 -1.04
N SER A 117 12.20 -2.43 -0.47
CA SER A 117 13.36 -2.49 0.41
C SER A 117 13.15 -1.57 1.62
N PRO A 118 13.17 -2.12 2.85
CA PRO A 118 12.94 -1.35 4.08
C PRO A 118 14.07 -0.38 4.40
N SER A 119 15.24 -0.53 3.76
CA SER A 119 16.39 0.36 3.91
C SER A 119 16.32 1.60 3.01
N THR A 120 15.26 1.77 2.21
CA THR A 120 15.13 2.93 1.32
C THR A 120 14.79 4.17 2.14
N ASP A 121 15.69 5.15 2.16
CA ASP A 121 15.49 6.42 2.87
C ASP A 121 14.62 7.39 2.04
N TRP A 122 13.31 7.13 2.04
CA TRP A 122 12.33 7.95 1.31
C TRP A 122 12.37 9.44 1.69
N PRO A 123 12.42 9.82 2.99
CA PRO A 123 12.52 11.24 3.36
C PRO A 123 13.70 11.96 2.70
N THR A 124 14.89 11.35 2.72
CA THR A 124 16.09 11.96 2.12
C THR A 124 15.96 12.08 0.60
N LEU A 125 15.45 11.04 -0.09
CA LEU A 125 15.25 11.08 -1.54
C LEU A 125 14.25 12.17 -1.96
N LEU A 126 13.15 12.31 -1.22
CA LEU A 126 12.11 13.31 -1.49
C LEU A 126 12.60 14.74 -1.21
N MET A 127 13.33 14.93 -0.11
CA MET A 127 13.91 16.22 0.26
C MET A 127 14.95 16.67 -0.77
N ALA A 128 15.78 15.76 -1.28
CA ALA A 128 16.77 16.07 -2.31
C ALA A 128 16.14 16.62 -3.61
N VAL A 129 14.95 16.14 -3.99
CA VAL A 129 14.20 16.69 -5.14
C VAL A 129 13.75 18.13 -4.87
N HIS A 130 13.27 18.40 -3.66
CA HIS A 130 12.85 19.73 -3.27
C HIS A 130 14.03 20.71 -3.24
N GLU A 131 15.09 20.37 -2.51
CA GLU A 131 16.30 21.20 -2.35
C GLU A 131 16.97 21.49 -3.69
N ARG A 132 17.03 20.49 -4.59
CA ARG A 132 17.58 20.69 -5.93
C ARG A 132 16.80 21.75 -6.71
N ALA A 133 15.47 21.69 -6.70
CA ALA A 133 14.65 22.67 -7.38
C ALA A 133 14.79 24.07 -6.75
N GLU A 134 14.96 24.16 -5.43
CA GLU A 134 15.27 25.43 -4.76
C GLU A 134 16.62 26.00 -5.20
N GLN A 135 17.66 25.17 -5.30
CA GLN A 135 19.00 25.57 -5.77
C GLN A 135 18.99 26.04 -7.22
N GLU A 136 18.14 25.45 -8.06
CA GLU A 136 17.94 25.85 -9.46
C GLU A 136 17.08 27.13 -9.59
N GLY A 137 16.57 27.68 -8.48
CA GLY A 137 15.76 28.89 -8.46
C GLY A 137 14.27 28.68 -8.77
N GLU A 138 13.82 27.43 -8.79
CA GLU A 138 12.47 27.00 -9.18
C GLU A 138 11.77 26.24 -8.02
N PRO A 139 11.57 26.85 -6.84
CA PRO A 139 11.04 26.15 -5.66
C PRO A 139 9.62 25.60 -5.88
N LEU A 140 8.80 26.31 -6.68
CA LEU A 140 7.45 25.89 -7.02
C LEU A 140 7.46 24.63 -7.90
N LEU A 141 8.47 24.46 -8.75
CA LEU A 141 8.63 23.27 -9.58
C LEU A 141 8.92 22.03 -8.70
N GLY A 142 9.81 22.16 -7.71
CA GLY A 142 10.12 21.05 -6.79
C GLY A 142 8.89 20.56 -6.04
N ARG A 143 8.07 21.49 -5.55
CA ARG A 143 6.78 21.13 -4.93
C ARG A 143 5.84 20.44 -5.92
N ALA A 144 5.67 21.00 -7.11
CA ALA A 144 4.78 20.44 -8.13
C ALA A 144 5.20 19.00 -8.50
N LEU A 145 6.50 18.75 -8.65
CA LEU A 145 7.04 17.41 -8.89
C LEU A 145 6.71 16.43 -7.76
N LEU A 146 6.78 16.86 -6.50
CA LEU A 146 6.40 16.03 -5.35
C LEU A 146 4.90 15.73 -5.32
N GLU A 147 4.04 16.69 -5.69
CA GLU A 147 2.61 16.43 -5.86
C GLU A 147 2.36 15.37 -6.93
N GLU A 148 3.08 15.42 -8.05
CA GLU A 148 2.99 14.40 -9.10
C GLU A 148 3.43 13.02 -8.61
N VAL A 149 4.47 12.92 -7.78
CA VAL A 149 4.84 11.64 -7.12
C VAL A 149 3.71 11.14 -6.24
N LEU A 150 3.11 12.00 -5.41
CA LEU A 150 1.99 11.60 -4.55
C LEU A 150 0.82 11.05 -5.37
N PHE A 151 0.49 11.71 -6.49
CA PHE A 151 -0.61 11.29 -7.35
C PHE A 151 -0.31 10.05 -8.17
N LEU A 152 0.92 9.87 -8.63
CA LEU A 152 1.35 8.60 -9.23
C LEU A 152 1.05 7.44 -8.28
N VAL A 153 1.47 7.56 -7.02
CA VAL A 153 1.32 6.47 -6.05
C VAL A 153 -0.14 6.28 -5.65
N THR A 154 -0.86 7.35 -5.31
CA THR A 154 -2.25 7.27 -4.81
C THR A 154 -3.29 6.95 -5.88
N ARG A 155 -3.09 7.38 -7.13
CA ARG A 155 -4.09 7.25 -8.20
C ARG A 155 -3.80 6.12 -9.17
N VAL A 156 -2.56 5.63 -9.21
CA VAL A 156 -2.16 4.57 -10.13
C VAL A 156 -1.58 3.38 -9.38
N LEU A 157 -0.47 3.55 -8.66
CA LEU A 157 0.28 2.40 -8.13
C LEU A 157 -0.50 1.64 -7.05
N LEU A 158 -1.08 2.35 -6.09
CA LEU A 158 -1.93 1.76 -5.04
C LEU A 158 -3.16 1.07 -5.66
N PRO A 159 -3.98 1.73 -6.49
CA PRO A 159 -5.10 1.07 -7.16
C PRO A 159 -4.75 -0.17 -7.99
N GLU A 160 -3.68 -0.14 -8.79
CA GLU A 160 -3.21 -1.31 -9.54
C GLU A 160 -2.84 -2.46 -8.60
N GLN A 161 -2.13 -2.18 -7.50
CA GLN A 161 -1.73 -3.19 -6.54
C GLN A 161 -2.94 -3.79 -5.80
N VAL A 162 -3.90 -2.94 -5.42
CA VAL A 162 -5.18 -3.35 -4.80
C VAL A 162 -5.98 -4.23 -5.76
N ALA A 163 -6.08 -3.85 -7.03
CA ALA A 163 -6.78 -4.63 -8.04
C ALA A 163 -6.11 -6.00 -8.26
N GLN A 164 -4.77 -6.05 -8.33
CA GLN A 164 -4.01 -7.30 -8.45
C GLN A 164 -4.27 -8.23 -7.25
N ASN A 165 -4.20 -7.66 -6.04
CA ASN A 165 -4.40 -8.39 -4.80
C ASN A 165 -5.81 -9.00 -4.71
N ARG A 166 -6.85 -8.21 -5.05
CA ARG A 166 -8.24 -8.69 -5.09
C ARG A 166 -8.44 -9.81 -6.11
N ALA A 167 -7.81 -9.70 -7.28
CA ALA A 167 -7.88 -10.74 -8.31
C ALA A 167 -7.24 -12.05 -7.83
N LEU A 168 -6.07 -11.98 -7.19
CA LEU A 168 -5.39 -13.14 -6.58
C LEU A 168 -6.27 -13.80 -5.52
N LEU A 169 -6.77 -13.03 -4.56
CA LEU A 169 -7.65 -13.54 -3.51
C LEU A 169 -8.94 -14.16 -4.09
N GLY A 170 -9.52 -13.54 -5.12
CA GLY A 170 -10.72 -14.06 -5.79
C GLY A 170 -10.48 -15.42 -6.45
N ARG A 171 -9.31 -15.62 -7.08
CA ARG A 171 -8.89 -16.91 -7.66
C ARG A 171 -8.63 -17.94 -6.57
N LEU A 172 -7.83 -17.58 -5.57
CA LEU A 172 -7.55 -18.40 -4.38
C LEU A 172 -8.85 -18.95 -3.76
N TYR A 173 -9.83 -18.08 -3.55
CA TYR A 173 -11.12 -18.48 -2.98
C TYR A 173 -11.90 -19.40 -3.92
N SER A 174 -11.94 -19.08 -5.22
CA SER A 174 -12.69 -19.87 -6.20
C SER A 174 -12.17 -21.30 -6.30
N GLU A 175 -10.86 -21.48 -6.22
CA GLU A 175 -10.21 -22.79 -6.23
C GLU A 175 -10.43 -23.57 -4.93
N LYS A 176 -10.54 -22.88 -3.78
CA LYS A 176 -10.52 -23.50 -2.44
C LYS A 176 -11.79 -23.32 -1.62
N ARG A 177 -12.94 -23.01 -2.24
CA ARG A 177 -14.24 -22.84 -1.57
C ARG A 177 -14.68 -23.98 -0.63
N ASN A 178 -14.08 -25.16 -0.75
CA ASN A 178 -14.36 -26.35 0.06
C ASN A 178 -13.37 -26.55 1.23
N LEU A 179 -12.23 -25.88 1.24
CA LEU A 179 -11.35 -25.86 2.41
C LEU A 179 -12.00 -24.91 3.41
N GLY A 180 -12.20 -25.35 4.66
CA GLY A 180 -12.81 -24.53 5.74
C GLY A 180 -12.02 -23.28 6.13
N VAL A 181 -11.10 -22.84 5.28
CA VAL A 181 -10.24 -21.67 5.41
C VAL A 181 -11.10 -20.43 5.13
N ARG A 182 -11.43 -19.70 6.19
CA ARG A 182 -12.13 -18.40 6.15
C ARG A 182 -11.24 -17.29 5.59
N MET A 183 -10.78 -17.39 4.34
CA MET A 183 -9.97 -16.31 3.77
C MET A 183 -10.79 -15.02 3.82
N LEU A 184 -10.38 -14.08 4.66
CA LEU A 184 -10.90 -12.73 4.60
C LEU A 184 -10.27 -12.09 3.38
N LEU A 185 -11.08 -11.79 2.35
CA LEU A 185 -10.59 -11.12 1.17
C LEU A 185 -10.38 -9.63 1.48
N ARG A 186 -9.26 -9.36 2.15
CA ARG A 186 -8.78 -8.04 2.53
C ARG A 186 -7.82 -7.57 1.47
N TYR A 187 -8.22 -6.62 0.64
CA TYR A 187 -7.26 -5.98 -0.28
C TYR A 187 -6.26 -5.09 0.47
N ASP A 188 -6.53 -4.82 1.75
CA ASP A 188 -5.70 -4.08 2.69
C ASP A 188 -4.81 -5.00 3.56
N LEU A 189 -4.93 -6.33 3.38
CA LEU A 189 -4.25 -7.51 3.97
C LEU A 189 -3.75 -7.53 5.43
N GLN A 190 -3.70 -6.42 6.15
CA GLN A 190 -3.10 -6.32 7.50
C GLN A 190 -3.50 -5.02 8.22
N ARG A 191 -4.35 -4.17 7.64
CA ARG A 191 -4.73 -2.91 8.27
C ARG A 191 -5.84 -3.10 9.29
N GLU A 192 -5.98 -2.21 10.24
CA GLU A 192 -7.15 -2.23 11.13
C GLU A 192 -8.36 -1.63 10.40
N ALA A 193 -9.46 -2.37 10.36
CA ALA A 193 -10.71 -1.83 9.88
C ALA A 193 -11.14 -0.69 10.82
N ARG A 194 -11.61 0.42 10.24
CA ARG A 194 -12.23 1.49 11.02
C ARG A 194 -13.45 0.94 11.73
N LYS A 195 -13.57 1.24 13.02
CA LYS A 195 -14.69 0.81 13.85
C LYS A 195 -15.69 1.96 13.98
N ASP A 196 -16.98 1.62 14.01
CA ASP A 196 -18.06 2.54 14.34
C ASP A 196 -18.06 2.88 15.85
N ALA A 197 -19.00 3.71 16.28
CA ALA A 197 -19.14 4.10 17.69
C ALA A 197 -19.40 2.91 18.64
N ASN A 198 -19.83 1.75 18.11
CA ASN A 198 -20.07 0.53 18.86
C ASN A 198 -18.88 -0.44 18.79
N GLY A 199 -17.75 -0.03 18.20
CA GLY A 199 -16.57 -0.89 18.03
C GLY A 199 -16.69 -1.89 16.86
N LYS A 200 -17.73 -1.80 16.03
CA LYS A 200 -17.94 -2.72 14.90
C LYS A 200 -17.26 -2.20 13.64
N ALA A 201 -16.61 -3.09 12.88
CA ALA A 201 -15.98 -2.72 11.62
C ALA A 201 -16.97 -2.06 10.64
N LEU A 202 -16.56 -0.93 10.05
CA LEU A 202 -17.28 -0.22 9.01
C LEU A 202 -17.16 -0.98 7.68
N LEU A 203 -18.29 -1.52 7.23
CA LEU A 203 -18.42 -2.30 6.00
C LEU A 203 -19.13 -1.48 4.94
N VAL A 204 -18.57 -1.44 3.74
CA VAL A 204 -19.21 -0.84 2.57
C VAL A 204 -19.58 -1.92 1.57
N TRP A 205 -20.84 -1.90 1.15
CA TRP A 205 -21.25 -2.62 -0.03
C TRP A 205 -20.82 -1.82 -1.25
N GLY A 206 -19.97 -2.41 -2.08
CA GLY A 206 -19.91 -1.98 -3.47
C GLY A 206 -21.34 -2.07 -4.01
N ASN A 207 -21.84 -0.97 -4.55
CA ASN A 207 -23.08 -0.91 -5.31
C ASN A 207 -22.92 -1.73 -6.60
N THR A 208 -22.83 -3.05 -6.46
CA THR A 208 -23.06 -4.01 -7.53
C THR A 208 -24.55 -3.98 -7.84
N THR A 209 -25.02 -2.92 -8.51
CA THR A 209 -26.06 -3.14 -9.49
C THR A 209 -25.36 -4.02 -10.53
N THR A 210 -25.60 -5.32 -10.44
CA THR A 210 -25.20 -6.29 -11.45
C THR A 210 -25.47 -5.65 -12.82
N PRO A 211 -24.48 -5.54 -13.74
CA PRO A 211 -24.83 -5.27 -15.11
C PRO A 211 -25.64 -6.48 -15.56
N SER A 212 -26.96 -6.33 -15.54
CA SER A 212 -27.90 -7.26 -16.13
C SER A 212 -27.53 -7.30 -17.60
N VAL A 213 -26.87 -8.39 -18.02
CA VAL A 213 -26.49 -8.67 -19.40
C VAL A 213 -25.57 -7.60 -20.00
N VAL A 214 -24.26 -7.87 -19.99
CA VAL A 214 -23.35 -7.23 -20.94
C VAL A 214 -23.91 -7.53 -22.33
N ASN A 215 -24.56 -6.54 -22.93
CA ASN A 215 -24.92 -6.59 -24.32
C ASN A 215 -23.60 -6.68 -25.10
N PRO A 216 -23.29 -7.79 -25.81
CA PRO A 216 -22.00 -8.00 -26.45
C PRO A 216 -21.69 -7.00 -27.59
N TYR A 217 -22.60 -6.06 -27.84
CA TYR A 217 -22.49 -5.02 -28.86
C TYR A 217 -21.99 -3.66 -28.35
N PHE A 218 -21.71 -3.47 -27.05
CA PHE A 218 -20.95 -2.31 -26.59
C PHE A 218 -19.45 -2.61 -26.65
N PHE A 219 -18.96 -2.84 -27.87
CA PHE A 219 -17.55 -2.62 -28.19
C PHE A 219 -17.31 -1.13 -27.99
N VAL A 220 -16.81 -0.73 -26.83
CA VAL A 220 -16.19 0.59 -26.69
C VAL A 220 -15.01 0.53 -27.67
N PRO A 221 -15.02 1.29 -28.78
CA PRO A 221 -13.90 1.28 -29.69
C PRO A 221 -12.64 1.61 -28.90
N PRO A 222 -11.47 1.02 -29.24
CA PRO A 222 -10.21 1.37 -28.58
C PRO A 222 -10.15 2.89 -28.55
N GLN A 223 -10.10 3.47 -27.35
CA GLN A 223 -10.06 4.91 -27.20
C GLN A 223 -8.93 5.39 -28.10
N SER A 224 -9.29 6.12 -29.16
CA SER A 224 -8.34 6.83 -29.99
C SER A 224 -7.38 7.56 -29.04
N PRO A 225 -6.05 7.50 -29.28
CA PRO A 225 -5.07 8.07 -28.36
C PRO A 225 -5.54 9.49 -28.02
N PRO A 226 -5.65 9.84 -26.73
CA PRO A 226 -6.19 11.12 -26.33
C PRO A 226 -5.47 12.22 -27.11
N ARG A 227 -6.24 13.02 -27.85
CA ARG A 227 -5.74 14.23 -28.50
C ARG A 227 -4.95 15.00 -27.44
N PRO A 228 -3.68 15.36 -27.68
CA PRO A 228 -2.87 16.00 -26.65
C PRO A 228 -3.61 17.27 -26.20
N PRO A 229 -3.99 17.39 -24.92
CA PRO A 229 -4.59 18.61 -24.43
C PRO A 229 -3.55 19.73 -24.60
N THR A 230 -3.89 20.76 -25.37
CA THR A 230 -3.11 22.00 -25.52
C THR A 230 -3.23 22.88 -24.28
N LEU A 231 -3.09 22.31 -23.08
CA LEU A 231 -3.33 22.98 -21.80
C LEU A 231 -2.26 22.56 -20.79
N SER A 232 -1.10 23.23 -20.82
CA SER A 232 -0.01 23.08 -19.84
C SER A 232 0.58 21.64 -19.75
N PRO A 233 1.91 21.46 -19.65
CA PRO A 233 2.50 20.13 -19.41
C PRO A 233 2.11 19.50 -18.05
N TYR A 234 1.22 20.13 -17.28
CA TYR A 234 0.80 19.76 -15.93
C TYR A 234 -0.71 19.43 -15.80
N THR A 235 -1.45 19.23 -16.90
CA THR A 235 -2.85 18.79 -16.79
C THR A 235 -2.91 17.31 -16.40
N ARG A 236 -2.87 17.08 -15.09
CA ARG A 236 -3.16 15.81 -14.42
C ARG A 236 -4.44 15.19 -15.02
N PRO A 237 -4.49 13.88 -15.31
CA PRO A 237 -5.77 13.20 -15.42
C PRO A 237 -6.55 13.49 -14.14
N LEU A 238 -7.75 14.06 -14.28
CA LEU A 238 -8.65 14.35 -13.17
C LEU A 238 -8.70 13.12 -12.27
N PHE A 239 -8.54 13.34 -10.95
CA PHE A 239 -8.89 12.38 -9.91
C PHE A 239 -10.14 11.63 -10.36
N HIS A 240 -10.03 10.32 -10.61
CA HIS A 240 -11.19 9.55 -11.01
C HIS A 240 -12.06 9.41 -9.76
N PRO A 241 -13.16 10.16 -9.58
CA PRO A 241 -13.84 10.23 -8.29
C PRO A 241 -14.35 8.85 -7.85
N ALA A 242 -14.59 7.97 -8.83
CA ALA A 242 -14.97 6.58 -8.66
C ALA A 242 -13.81 5.58 -8.46
N VAL A 243 -12.56 6.00 -8.18
CA VAL A 243 -11.44 5.04 -7.90
C VAL A 243 -11.87 4.06 -6.83
N LEU A 244 -12.30 4.57 -5.68
CA LEU A 244 -12.68 3.73 -4.54
C LEU A 244 -13.88 2.85 -4.90
N ALA A 245 -14.94 3.41 -5.46
CA ALA A 245 -16.11 2.66 -5.92
C ALA A 245 -15.73 1.51 -6.88
N THR A 246 -14.76 1.75 -7.77
CA THR A 246 -14.28 0.76 -8.74
C THR A 246 -13.44 -0.34 -8.08
N LEU A 247 -12.55 0.03 -7.16
CA LEU A 247 -11.70 -0.94 -6.44
C LEU A 247 -12.52 -1.84 -5.51
N ILE A 248 -13.56 -1.30 -4.87
CA ILE A 248 -14.43 -2.05 -3.95
C ILE A 248 -15.50 -2.87 -4.66
N ALA A 249 -15.71 -2.64 -5.96
CA ALA A 249 -16.61 -3.46 -6.75
C ALA A 249 -16.16 -4.92 -6.68
N ASN A 250 -17.13 -5.83 -6.70
CA ASN A 250 -16.82 -7.23 -6.78
C ASN A 250 -16.23 -7.52 -8.17
N PRO A 251 -15.15 -8.31 -8.27
CA PRO A 251 -14.68 -8.77 -9.57
C PRO A 251 -15.79 -9.54 -10.29
N VAL A 252 -15.84 -9.39 -11.62
CA VAL A 252 -16.81 -10.11 -12.45
C VAL A 252 -16.49 -11.61 -12.38
N GLY A 253 -17.52 -12.45 -12.30
CA GLY A 253 -17.36 -13.91 -12.37
C GLY A 253 -17.20 -14.62 -11.03
N LEU A 254 -17.55 -13.98 -9.90
CA LEU A 254 -17.55 -14.67 -8.61
C LEU A 254 -18.56 -15.83 -8.58
N PRO A 255 -18.17 -17.00 -8.03
CA PRO A 255 -18.98 -18.21 -8.13
C PRO A 255 -20.23 -18.20 -7.22
N THR A 256 -20.23 -17.45 -6.11
CA THR A 256 -21.39 -17.39 -5.20
C THR A 256 -21.56 -16.01 -4.56
N GLN A 257 -22.80 -15.69 -4.16
CA GLN A 257 -23.12 -14.49 -3.37
C GLN A 257 -22.41 -14.49 -2.00
N HIS A 258 -22.09 -15.67 -1.47
CA HIS A 258 -21.32 -15.79 -0.23
C HIS A 258 -19.89 -15.27 -0.41
N VAL A 259 -19.23 -15.59 -1.53
CA VAL A 259 -17.91 -15.04 -1.86
C VAL A 259 -17.98 -13.52 -2.00
N ALA A 260 -18.99 -13.04 -2.72
CA ALA A 260 -19.22 -11.61 -2.89
C ALA A 260 -19.46 -10.88 -1.54
N ALA A 261 -20.14 -11.53 -0.58
CA ALA A 261 -20.33 -11.00 0.75
C ALA A 261 -19.04 -10.99 1.60
N LYS A 262 -18.13 -11.94 1.36
CA LYS A 262 -16.80 -12.00 2.00
C LYS A 262 -15.79 -11.03 1.37
N LEU A 263 -16.05 -10.59 0.13
CA LEU A 263 -15.28 -9.59 -0.60
C LEU A 263 -15.65 -8.13 -0.32
N ARG A 264 -16.54 -7.90 0.66
CA ARG A 264 -16.96 -6.55 1.07
C ARG A 264 -15.76 -5.73 1.51
N HIS A 265 -15.79 -4.46 1.11
CA HIS A 265 -14.80 -3.50 1.52
C HIS A 265 -14.93 -3.17 3.00
N HIS A 266 -13.83 -3.32 3.72
CA HIS A 266 -13.68 -2.77 5.05
C HIS A 266 -13.03 -1.40 4.90
N VAL A 267 -13.66 -0.38 5.47
CA VAL A 267 -13.08 0.96 5.46
C VAL A 267 -11.79 0.93 6.27
N SER A 268 -10.68 1.35 5.67
CA SER A 268 -9.36 1.32 6.30
C SER A 268 -8.67 2.69 6.20
N GLY A 269 -7.52 2.84 6.87
CA GLY A 269 -6.69 4.03 6.70
C GLY A 269 -6.06 4.17 5.30
N LEU A 270 -6.10 3.14 4.46
CA LEU A 270 -5.65 3.23 3.07
C LEU A 270 -6.59 4.13 2.25
N ASP A 271 -7.87 4.13 2.60
CA ASP A 271 -8.90 4.87 1.87
C ASP A 271 -8.67 6.38 1.95
N ASP A 272 -8.11 6.88 3.04
CA ASP A 272 -7.75 8.29 3.18
C ASP A 272 -6.75 8.72 2.10
N TYR A 273 -5.80 7.86 1.76
CA TYR A 273 -4.81 8.14 0.72
C TYR A 273 -5.45 8.10 -0.67
N LEU A 274 -6.36 7.14 -0.90
CA LEU A 274 -7.09 6.99 -2.16
C LEU A 274 -8.10 8.11 -2.40
N LEU A 275 -8.50 8.85 -1.36
CA LEU A 275 -9.49 9.92 -1.42
C LEU A 275 -8.87 11.33 -1.44
N LEU A 276 -7.53 11.45 -1.48
CA LEU A 276 -6.85 12.75 -1.54
C LEU A 276 -7.22 13.52 -2.83
N SER A 277 -7.90 14.65 -2.65
CA SER A 277 -8.20 15.57 -3.76
C SER A 277 -7.02 16.49 -4.08
N ASP A 278 -7.03 17.07 -5.28
CA ASP A 278 -6.05 18.10 -5.67
C ASP A 278 -6.06 19.27 -4.69
N ALA A 279 -7.24 19.67 -4.20
CA ALA A 279 -7.40 20.77 -3.25
C ALA A 279 -6.80 20.43 -1.87
N ASP A 280 -6.99 19.19 -1.39
CA ASP A 280 -6.40 18.75 -0.11
C ASP A 280 -4.87 18.79 -0.18
N VAL A 281 -4.30 18.27 -1.27
CA VAL A 281 -2.85 18.23 -1.46
C VAL A 281 -2.27 19.63 -1.66
N ALA A 282 -2.94 20.49 -2.42
CA ALA A 282 -2.54 21.88 -2.60
C ALA A 282 -2.50 22.64 -1.26
N ALA A 283 -3.38 22.30 -0.32
CA ALA A 283 -3.41 22.90 1.02
C ALA A 283 -2.31 22.39 1.98
N PHE A 284 -1.56 21.33 1.62
CA PHE A 284 -0.52 20.79 2.48
C PHE A 284 0.71 21.71 2.53
N SER A 285 1.32 21.86 3.71
CA SER A 285 2.69 22.37 3.79
C SER A 285 3.66 21.40 3.10
N THR A 286 4.82 21.90 2.65
CA THR A 286 5.84 21.04 2.02
C THR A 286 6.27 19.88 2.92
N GLY A 287 6.50 20.15 4.22
CA GLY A 287 6.82 19.09 5.17
C GLY A 287 5.74 18.02 5.28
N ARG A 288 4.46 18.43 5.30
CA ARG A 288 3.34 17.48 5.30
C ARG A 288 3.28 16.67 3.99
N LEU A 289 3.53 17.30 2.86
CA LEU A 289 3.58 16.63 1.56
C LEU A 289 4.68 15.56 1.52
N LEU A 290 5.90 15.87 1.97
CA LEU A 290 7.02 14.93 2.06
C LEU A 290 6.68 13.72 2.94
N VAL A 291 6.16 13.96 4.15
CA VAL A 291 5.74 12.89 5.08
C VAL A 291 4.63 12.03 4.48
N MET A 292 3.66 12.66 3.80
CA MET A 292 2.56 11.96 3.16
C MET A 292 3.07 11.06 2.04
N ILE A 293 3.94 11.56 1.15
CA ILE A 293 4.51 10.76 0.06
C ILE A 293 5.27 9.56 0.62
N ALA A 294 6.17 9.77 1.58
CA ALA A 294 6.94 8.69 2.19
C ALA A 294 6.00 7.62 2.81
N SER A 295 4.98 8.07 3.53
CA SER A 295 3.98 7.18 4.13
C SER A 295 3.24 6.36 3.05
N VAL A 296 2.71 7.01 2.01
CA VAL A 296 1.95 6.34 0.94
C VAL A 296 2.83 5.37 0.15
N VAL A 297 4.10 5.72 -0.11
CA VAL A 297 5.05 4.84 -0.80
C VAL A 297 5.33 3.58 0.01
N LEU A 298 5.58 3.71 1.32
CA LEU A 298 5.77 2.55 2.21
C LEU A 298 4.53 1.64 2.22
N GLN A 299 3.34 2.23 2.17
CA GLN A 299 2.10 1.48 2.11
C GLN A 299 1.91 0.74 0.79
N TRP A 300 2.32 1.34 -0.32
CA TRP A 300 2.35 0.65 -1.61
C TRP A 300 3.36 -0.50 -1.62
N GLN A 301 4.56 -0.29 -1.06
CA GLN A 301 5.59 -1.32 -0.93
C GLN A 301 5.11 -2.52 -0.12
N ALA A 302 4.49 -2.29 1.05
CA ALA A 302 3.92 -3.36 1.87
C ALA A 302 2.83 -4.15 1.13
N LEU A 303 1.95 -3.47 0.38
CA LEU A 303 0.94 -4.15 -0.45
C LEU A 303 1.57 -4.99 -1.55
N ARG A 304 2.67 -4.54 -2.15
CA ARG A 304 3.40 -5.29 -3.16
C ARG A 304 4.04 -6.54 -2.58
N GLU A 305 4.72 -6.45 -1.44
CA GLU A 305 5.28 -7.61 -0.71
C GLU A 305 4.18 -8.64 -0.40
N ASN A 306 3.07 -8.18 0.18
CA ASN A 306 1.94 -9.04 0.51
C ASN A 306 1.32 -9.72 -0.73
N THR A 307 1.28 -9.01 -1.86
CA THR A 307 0.77 -9.58 -3.12
C THR A 307 1.73 -10.62 -3.69
N GLU A 308 3.04 -10.42 -3.55
CA GLU A 308 4.05 -11.40 -3.95
C GLU A 308 3.94 -12.67 -3.10
N VAL A 309 3.79 -12.54 -1.78
CA VAL A 309 3.53 -13.67 -0.87
C VAL A 309 2.28 -14.43 -1.30
N LEU A 310 1.17 -13.74 -1.58
CA LEU A 310 -0.05 -14.40 -2.08
C LEU A 310 0.15 -15.12 -3.42
N ALA A 311 0.92 -14.55 -4.34
CA ALA A 311 1.22 -15.19 -5.62
C ALA A 311 2.10 -16.44 -5.46
N VAL A 312 3.05 -16.42 -4.51
CA VAL A 312 3.84 -17.61 -4.14
C VAL A 312 2.94 -18.66 -3.49
N MET A 313 2.00 -18.26 -2.62
CA MET A 313 1.02 -19.18 -2.03
C MET A 313 0.10 -19.81 -3.10
N GLU A 314 -0.32 -19.03 -4.11
CA GLU A 314 -1.09 -19.51 -5.27
C GLU A 314 -0.32 -20.57 -6.10
N SER A 315 1.00 -20.62 -6.02
CA SER A 315 1.82 -21.53 -6.81
C SER A 315 2.41 -22.70 -6.01
N HIS A 316 2.83 -22.47 -4.77
CA HIS A 316 3.64 -23.43 -3.98
C HIS A 316 3.11 -23.69 -2.55
N GLY A 317 2.38 -22.76 -1.94
CA GLY A 317 2.11 -22.74 -0.48
C GLY A 317 0.79 -23.37 -0.04
N TRP A 318 0.17 -24.20 -0.87
CA TRP A 318 -1.20 -24.68 -0.64
C TRP A 318 -1.34 -25.67 0.51
N GLU A 319 -0.30 -26.47 0.77
CA GLU A 319 -0.29 -27.45 1.86
C GLU A 319 -0.13 -26.76 3.23
N GLU A 320 0.55 -25.61 3.27
CA GLU A 320 0.78 -24.81 4.49
C GLU A 320 -0.50 -24.11 4.97
N LEU A 321 -1.45 -23.85 4.07
CA LEU A 321 -2.80 -23.37 4.39
C LEU A 321 -3.75 -24.48 4.90
N GLY A 322 -3.31 -25.74 4.92
CA GLY A 322 -4.08 -26.89 5.39
C GLY A 322 -4.27 -26.97 6.92
N GLY A 323 -3.71 -26.03 7.68
CA GLY A 323 -3.94 -25.88 9.12
C GLY A 323 -5.38 -25.51 9.47
N LYS A 324 -5.74 -25.51 10.76
CA LYS A 324 -7.07 -25.02 11.15
C LYS A 324 -7.19 -23.55 10.80
N ALA A 325 -8.40 -23.08 10.52
CA ALA A 325 -8.67 -21.66 10.25
C ALA A 325 -8.15 -20.73 11.36
N GLU A 326 -8.05 -21.25 12.59
CA GLU A 326 -7.55 -20.60 13.79
C GLU A 326 -6.03 -20.39 13.78
N ASP A 327 -5.30 -21.20 12.99
CA ASP A 327 -3.83 -21.21 12.91
C ASP A 327 -3.32 -20.35 11.73
N CYS A 328 -4.22 -19.84 10.89
CA CYS A 328 -3.86 -19.03 9.73
C CYS A 328 -3.82 -17.55 10.14
N GLU A 329 -2.62 -17.00 10.32
CA GLU A 329 -2.38 -15.59 10.68
C GLU A 329 -3.02 -14.57 9.72
N TRP A 330 -3.35 -15.01 8.50
CA TRP A 330 -4.04 -14.23 7.47
C TRP A 330 -5.56 -14.13 7.70
N MET A 331 -6.08 -14.82 8.71
CA MET A 331 -7.51 -14.92 9.00
C MET A 331 -7.80 -14.40 10.40
N GLY A 332 -8.12 -13.11 10.48
CA GLY A 332 -8.80 -12.54 11.66
C GLY A 332 -10.30 -12.87 11.65
N ASP A 333 -10.94 -12.71 12.80
CA ASP A 333 -12.40 -12.84 12.97
C ASP A 333 -13.21 -11.70 12.33
#